data_AF-A0A379SUD5-F1
#
_entry.id   AF-A0A379SUD5-F1
#
_cell.length_a   1.000
_cell.length_b   1.000
_cell.length_c   1.000
_cell.angle_alpha   90.00
_cell.angle_beta   90.00
_cell.angle_gamma   90.00
#
_symmetry.space_group_name_H-M   'P 1'
#
loop_
_entity.id
_entity.type
_entity.pdbx_description
1 polymer ?
#
loop_
_entity_poly.entity_id
_entity_poly.type
_entity_poly.pdbx_seq_one_letter_code
_entity_poly.pdbx_strand_id
1 'polypeptide(L)'
;MIGQTIVNVEMGKGRSRVSTLAAGVVLLLLVTALSEVMAKIPMAVLAGIMAIVAVKTFSWHSIQPATLTRLPIAETLVMLVTVAATVYTANLAIGVVAGVIAMLLLPRIVRQKNAVTAEIPSPAPEK
;
A
#
# COMPACT_ATOMS: atom_id res chain seq x y z
N MET A 1 3.08 -10.82 1.09
CA MET A 1 3.39 -10.88 2.53
C MET A 1 4.82 -10.42 2.79
N ILE A 2 5.08 -9.13 2.57
CA ILE A 2 6.45 -8.58 2.68
C ILE A 2 7.00 -8.78 4.11
N GLY A 3 6.19 -8.53 5.14
CA GLY A 3 6.61 -8.69 6.54
C GLY A 3 7.03 -10.12 6.92
N GLN A 4 6.30 -11.14 6.46
CA GLN A 4 6.67 -12.53 6.75
C GLN A 4 7.97 -12.94 6.05
N THR A 5 8.17 -12.51 4.81
CA THR A 5 9.42 -12.77 4.09
C THR A 5 10.60 -12.05 4.72
N ILE A 6 10.44 -10.78 5.12
CA ILE A 6 11.48 -10.00 5.81
C ILE A 6 11.88 -10.69 7.12
N VAL A 7 10.91 -11.07 7.95
CA VAL A 7 11.17 -11.81 9.20
C VAL A 7 11.92 -13.11 8.92
N ASN A 8 11.51 -13.87 7.91
CA ASN A 8 12.14 -15.14 7.57
C ASN A 8 13.61 -14.99 7.13
N VAL A 9 13.93 -13.90 6.43
CA VAL A 9 15.28 -13.62 5.93
C VAL A 9 16.16 -12.96 6.99
N GLU A 10 15.65 -11.97 7.73
CA GLU A 10 16.42 -11.22 8.73
C GLU A 10 16.65 -12.00 10.02
N MET A 11 15.60 -12.63 10.57
CA MET A 11 15.71 -13.38 11.82
C MET A 11 16.12 -14.84 11.59
N GLY A 12 15.64 -15.46 10.50
CA GLY A 12 15.87 -16.88 10.22
C GLY A 12 17.05 -17.18 9.29
N LYS A 13 17.68 -16.16 8.67
CA LYS A 13 18.66 -16.31 7.56
C LYS A 13 18.17 -17.26 6.44
N GLY A 14 16.85 -17.46 6.34
CA GLY A 14 16.21 -18.42 5.45
C GLY A 14 16.14 -17.91 4.02
N ARG A 15 17.23 -18.09 3.26
CA ARG A 15 17.33 -17.66 1.85
C ARG A 15 17.01 -18.77 0.84
N SER A 16 16.85 -20.01 1.31
CA SER A 16 16.56 -21.18 0.47
C SER A 16 15.08 -21.56 0.49
N ARG A 17 14.61 -22.25 -0.57
CA ARG A 17 13.25 -22.81 -0.66
C ARG A 17 12.89 -23.79 0.47
N VAL A 18 13.91 -24.37 1.11
CA VAL A 18 13.74 -25.27 2.26
C VAL A 18 13.14 -24.52 3.46
N SER A 19 13.44 -23.22 3.62
CA SER A 19 12.91 -22.42 4.72
C SER A 19 11.39 -22.23 4.65
N THR A 20 10.84 -21.98 3.46
CA THR A 20 9.38 -21.87 3.28
C THR A 20 8.69 -23.24 3.41
N LEU A 21 9.37 -24.31 3.01
CA LEU A 21 8.86 -25.68 3.18
C LEU A 21 8.79 -26.06 4.66
N ALA A 22 9.86 -25.79 5.41
CA ALA A 22 9.90 -26.00 6.85
C ALA A 22 8.82 -25.17 7.58
N ALA A 23 8.65 -23.90 7.20
CA ALA A 23 7.58 -23.06 7.76
C ALA A 23 6.18 -23.64 7.50
N GLY A 24 5.92 -24.18 6.31
CA GLY A 24 4.67 -24.84 5.98
C GLY A 24 4.43 -26.13 6.77
N VAL A 25 5.46 -26.98 6.90
CA VAL A 25 5.35 -28.23 7.67
C VAL A 25 5.13 -27.95 9.16
N VAL A 26 5.87 -27.00 9.73
CA VAL A 26 5.68 -26.58 11.13
C VAL A 26 4.29 -25.98 11.35
N LEU A 27 3.80 -25.17 10.42
CA LEU A 27 2.45 -24.62 10.48
C LEU A 27 1.39 -25.73 10.46
N LEU A 28 1.51 -26.72 9.57
CA LEU A 28 0.59 -27.85 9.52
C LEU A 28 0.59 -28.62 10.83
N LEU A 29 1.77 -28.96 11.37
CA LEU A 29 1.89 -29.65 12.65
C LEU A 29 1.28 -28.86 13.80
N LEU A 30 1.52 -27.54 13.88
CA LEU A 30 0.93 -26.67 14.90
C LEU A 30 -0.59 -26.62 14.80
N VAL A 31 -1.12 -26.47 13.60
CA VAL A 31 -2.58 -26.37 13.37
C VAL A 31 -3.28 -27.68 13.68
N THR A 32 -2.68 -28.83 13.36
CA THR A 32 -3.30 -30.13 13.62
C THR A 32 -3.11 -30.61 15.05
N ALA A 33 -1.91 -30.50 15.62
CA ALA A 33 -1.59 -31.05 16.93
C ALA A 33 -2.04 -30.16 18.10
N LEU A 34 -2.15 -28.84 17.88
CA LEU A 34 -2.47 -27.85 18.92
C LEU A 34 -3.84 -27.17 18.70
N SER A 35 -4.72 -27.80 17.91
CA SER A 35 -6.04 -27.27 17.55
C SER A 35 -6.90 -26.90 18.77
N GLU A 36 -6.90 -27.73 19.81
CA GLU A 36 -7.65 -27.49 21.05
C GLU A 36 -7.15 -26.24 21.82
N VAL A 37 -5.85 -25.97 21.78
CA VAL A 37 -5.27 -24.77 22.40
C VAL A 37 -5.63 -23.54 21.59
N MET A 38 -5.57 -23.63 20.26
CA MET A 38 -5.93 -22.51 19.39
C MET A 38 -7.40 -22.12 19.48
N ALA A 39 -8.30 -23.08 19.71
CA ALA A 39 -9.73 -22.80 19.92
C ALA A 39 -10.01 -21.98 21.20
N LYS A 40 -9.09 -21.97 22.17
CA LYS A 40 -9.21 -21.19 23.40
C LYS A 40 -8.69 -19.75 23.26
N ILE A 41 -8.11 -19.38 22.11
CA ILE A 41 -7.57 -18.04 21.89
C ILE A 41 -8.74 -17.04 21.82
N PRO A 42 -8.78 -16.01 22.69
CA PRO A 42 -9.85 -15.02 22.66
C PRO A 42 -9.84 -14.19 21.37
N MET A 43 -11.02 -13.88 20.84
CA MET A 43 -11.17 -13.03 19.65
C MET A 43 -10.53 -11.64 19.80
N ALA A 44 -10.46 -11.12 21.03
CA ALA A 44 -9.81 -9.85 21.33
C ALA A 44 -8.30 -9.85 21.01
N VAL A 45 -7.61 -10.98 21.22
CA VAL A 45 -6.18 -11.10 20.92
C VAL A 45 -5.96 -11.02 19.40
N LEU A 46 -6.80 -11.70 18.64
CA LEU A 46 -6.76 -11.68 17.17
C LEU A 46 -7.03 -10.28 16.63
N ALA A 47 -8.03 -9.58 17.17
CA ALA A 47 -8.33 -8.19 16.80
C ALA A 47 -7.14 -7.25 17.11
N GLY A 48 -6.50 -7.41 18.26
CA GLY A 48 -5.31 -6.64 18.63
C GLY A 48 -4.13 -6.85 17.68
N ILE A 49 -3.86 -8.11 17.30
CA ILE A 49 -2.83 -8.42 16.30
C ILE A 49 -3.16 -7.76 14.95
N MET A 50 -4.43 -7.81 14.51
CA MET A 50 -4.86 -7.18 13.26
C MET A 50 -4.71 -5.66 13.30
N ALA A 51 -5.00 -5.01 14.43
CA ALA A 51 -4.80 -3.57 14.58
C ALA A 51 -3.32 -3.18 14.44
N ILE A 52 -2.41 -3.92 15.10
CA ILE A 52 -0.96 -3.69 14.98
C ILE A 52 -0.50 -3.89 13.53
N VAL A 53 -1.00 -4.93 12.85
CA VAL A 53 -0.64 -5.20 11.44
C VAL A 53 -1.15 -4.08 10.52
N ALA A 54 -2.37 -3.58 10.72
CA ALA A 54 -2.89 -2.45 9.96
C ALA A 54 -2.02 -1.20 10.15
N VAL A 55 -1.61 -0.90 11.39
CA VAL A 55 -0.71 0.21 11.71
C VAL A 55 0.69 0.00 11.13
N LYS A 56 1.18 -1.24 11.02
CA LYS A 56 2.49 -1.49 10.38
C LYS A 56 2.44 -1.45 8.85
N THR A 57 1.28 -1.72 8.26
CA THR A 57 1.12 -1.82 6.80
C THR A 57 0.93 -0.46 6.16
N PHE A 58 0.25 0.44 6.84
CA PHE A 58 0.02 1.78 6.33
C PHE A 58 1.37 2.55 6.31
N SER A 59 1.53 3.48 5.37
CA SER A 59 2.79 4.20 5.16
C SER A 59 2.68 5.61 5.76
N TRP A 60 3.22 5.81 6.97
CA TRP A 60 3.16 7.10 7.66
C TRP A 60 3.93 8.18 6.90
N HIS A 61 4.94 7.79 6.14
CA HIS A 61 5.71 8.68 5.28
C HIS A 61 4.86 9.27 4.15
N SER A 62 3.80 8.57 3.71
CA SER A 62 2.89 9.02 2.66
C SER A 62 1.89 10.09 3.12
N ILE A 63 1.81 10.41 4.41
CA ILE A 63 1.01 11.55 4.94
C ILE A 63 1.93 12.74 5.29
N GLN A 64 3.26 12.54 5.37
CA GLN A 64 4.16 13.62 5.77
C GLN A 64 4.11 14.78 4.77
N PRO A 65 3.83 16.02 5.22
CA PRO A 65 3.68 17.18 4.34
C PRO A 65 4.92 17.43 3.49
N ALA A 66 6.11 17.18 4.04
CA ALA A 66 7.39 17.33 3.33
C ALA A 66 7.52 16.39 2.11
N THR A 67 6.88 15.22 2.15
CA THR A 67 6.87 14.24 1.06
C THR A 67 5.76 14.56 0.05
N LEU A 68 4.58 14.99 0.51
CA LEU A 68 3.48 15.42 -0.36
C LEU A 68 3.85 16.61 -1.26
N THR A 69 4.62 17.57 -0.74
CA THR A 69 5.03 18.76 -1.51
C THR A 69 6.11 18.44 -2.56
N ARG A 70 6.84 17.33 -2.39
CA ARG A 70 7.86 16.87 -3.36
C ARG A 70 7.30 15.92 -4.42
N LEU A 71 6.14 15.30 -4.17
CA LEU A 71 5.51 14.40 -5.12
C LEU A 71 4.66 15.17 -6.14
N PRO A 72 4.59 14.70 -7.40
CA PRO A 72 3.68 15.26 -8.39
C PRO A 72 2.23 15.24 -7.89
N ILE A 73 1.49 16.33 -8.10
CA ILE A 73 0.09 16.49 -7.64
C ILE A 73 -0.79 15.32 -8.14
N ALA A 74 -0.49 14.79 -9.34
CA ALA A 74 -1.19 13.63 -9.89
C ALA A 74 -1.05 12.38 -9.02
N GLU A 75 0.13 12.10 -8.46
CA GLU A 75 0.36 10.91 -7.63
C GLU A 75 -0.40 10.99 -6.31
N THR A 76 -0.39 12.16 -5.67
CA THR A 76 -1.17 12.42 -4.44
C THR A 76 -2.67 12.29 -4.69
N LEU A 77 -3.17 12.77 -5.84
CA LEU A 77 -4.57 12.60 -6.22
C LEU A 77 -4.95 11.13 -6.46
N VAL A 78 -4.11 10.35 -7.13
CA VAL A 78 -4.36 8.91 -7.34
C VAL A 78 -4.43 8.17 -5.99
N MET A 79 -3.52 8.48 -5.07
CA MET A 79 -3.54 7.92 -3.72
C MET A 79 -4.82 8.29 -2.96
N LEU A 80 -5.25 9.56 -3.01
CA LEU A 80 -6.50 9.98 -2.37
C LEU A 80 -7.73 9.29 -2.97
N VAL A 81 -7.81 9.20 -4.30
CA VAL A 81 -8.94 8.56 -4.99
C VAL A 81 -9.02 7.06 -4.65
N THR A 82 -7.90 6.36 -4.65
CA THR A 82 -7.86 4.93 -4.29
C THR A 82 -8.32 4.67 -2.85
N VAL A 83 -7.82 5.46 -1.90
CA VAL A 83 -8.16 5.31 -0.48
C VAL A 83 -9.64 5.68 -0.26
N ALA A 84 -10.09 6.83 -0.77
CA ALA A 84 -11.46 7.28 -0.61
C ALA A 84 -12.47 6.28 -1.19
N ALA A 85 -12.22 5.79 -2.41
CA ALA A 85 -13.08 4.79 -3.06
C ALA A 85 -13.10 3.47 -2.27
N THR A 86 -11.94 3.00 -1.79
CA THR A 86 -11.85 1.75 -0.99
C THR A 86 -12.64 1.86 0.32
N VAL A 87 -12.47 2.97 1.05
CA VAL A 87 -13.10 3.18 2.36
C VAL A 87 -14.60 3.39 2.21
N TYR A 88 -15.04 4.22 1.26
CA TYR A 88 -16.46 4.51 1.06
C TYR A 88 -17.24 3.29 0.58
N THR A 89 -16.66 2.48 -0.30
CA THR A 89 -17.34 1.29 -0.85
C THR A 89 -17.13 0.03 -0.01
N ALA A 90 -16.27 0.07 1.00
CA ALA A 90 -15.77 -1.09 1.74
C ALA A 90 -15.27 -2.24 0.83
N ASN A 91 -14.85 -1.91 -0.40
CA ASN A 91 -14.47 -2.87 -1.43
C ASN A 91 -13.14 -2.45 -2.07
N LEU A 92 -12.10 -3.22 -1.76
CA LEU A 92 -10.76 -3.00 -2.29
C LEU A 92 -10.70 -3.07 -3.82
N ALA A 93 -11.52 -3.92 -4.45
CA ALA A 93 -11.50 -4.07 -5.90
C ALA A 93 -11.95 -2.78 -6.61
N ILE A 94 -12.99 -2.12 -6.11
CA ILE A 94 -13.49 -0.86 -6.66
C ILE A 94 -12.43 0.24 -6.50
N GLY A 95 -11.79 0.30 -5.33
CA GLY A 95 -10.69 1.22 -5.08
C GLY A 95 -9.51 1.05 -6.04
N VAL A 96 -9.12 -0.20 -6.33
CA VAL A 96 -8.05 -0.51 -7.30
C VAL A 96 -8.44 -0.06 -8.71
N VAL A 97 -9.66 -0.36 -9.16
CA VAL A 97 -10.13 0.04 -10.49
C VAL A 97 -10.17 1.56 -10.63
N ALA A 98 -10.74 2.26 -9.65
CA ALA A 98 -10.77 3.72 -9.63
C ALA A 98 -9.37 4.34 -9.65
N GLY A 99 -8.44 3.75 -8.90
CA GLY A 99 -7.03 4.14 -8.89
C GLY A 99 -6.32 3.99 -10.23
N VAL A 100 -6.48 2.84 -10.88
CA VAL A 100 -5.89 2.57 -12.19
C VAL A 100 -6.42 3.55 -13.22
N ILE A 101 -7.72 3.84 -13.22
CA ILE A 101 -8.33 4.84 -14.10
C ILE A 101 -7.76 6.24 -13.81
N ALA A 102 -7.70 6.64 -12.54
CA ALA A 102 -7.13 7.93 -12.14
C ALA A 102 -5.66 8.06 -12.56
N MET A 103 -4.86 7.01 -12.41
CA MET A 103 -3.44 6.98 -12.81
C MET A 103 -3.26 7.07 -14.33
N LEU A 104 -4.20 6.58 -15.13
CA LEU A 104 -4.14 6.69 -16.58
C LEU A 104 -4.54 8.08 -17.10
N LEU A 105 -5.39 8.80 -16.38
CA LEU A 105 -5.93 10.08 -16.82
C LEU A 105 -5.15 11.28 -16.26
N LEU A 106 -4.86 11.29 -14.95
CA LEU A 106 -4.29 12.47 -14.27
C LEU A 106 -2.90 12.88 -14.79
N PRO A 107 -1.93 11.96 -14.99
CA PRO A 107 -0.61 12.33 -15.53
C PRO A 107 -0.70 12.90 -16.96
N ARG A 108 -1.65 12.41 -17.77
CA ARG A 108 -1.89 12.92 -19.13
C ARG A 108 -2.43 14.35 -19.10
N ILE A 109 -3.41 14.61 -18.24
CA ILE A 109 -4.04 15.93 -18.09
C ILE A 109 -3.04 16.96 -17.54
N VAL A 110 -2.21 16.59 -16.56
CA VAL A 110 -1.20 17.48 -15.97
C VAL A 110 -0.10 17.83 -16.98
N ARG A 111 0.36 16.86 -17.79
CA ARG A 111 1.33 17.13 -18.87
C ARG A 111 0.75 18.05 -19.95
N GLN A 112 -0.52 17.86 -20.31
CA GLN A 112 -1.19 18.71 -21.30
C GLN A 112 -1.30 20.16 -20.82
N LYS A 113 -1.69 20.38 -19.56
CA LYS A 113 -1.77 21.73 -18.97
C LYS A 113 -0.41 22.45 -18.98
N ASN A 114 0.66 21.74 -18.67
CA ASN A 114 2.00 22.34 -18.66
C ASN A 114 2.53 22.64 -20.08
N ALA A 115 2.11 21.88 -21.10
CA ALA A 115 2.45 22.14 -22.49
C ALA A 115 1.72 23.38 -23.06
N VAL A 116 0.45 23.58 -22.69
CA VAL A 116 -0.36 24.73 -23.17
C VAL A 116 0.11 26.06 -22.56
N THR A 117 0.61 26.06 -21.31
CA THR A 117 1.12 27.27 -20.67
C THR A 117 2.48 27.73 -21.22
N ALA A 118 3.28 26.81 -21.78
CA ALA A 118 4.57 27.15 -22.39
C ALA A 118 4.43 27.84 -23.77
N GLU A 119 3.22 27.85 -24.34
CA GLU A 119 2.94 28.38 -25.67
C GLU A 119 2.31 29.77 -25.65
N ILE A 120 2.19 30.44 -24.49
CA ILE A 120 1.84 31.87 -24.42
C ILE A 120 3.17 32.64 -24.44
N PRO A 121 3.57 33.24 -25.59
CA PRO A 121 4.78 34.05 -25.64
C PRO A 121 4.57 35.28 -24.77
N SER A 122 5.56 35.59 -23.93
CA SER A 122 5.69 36.88 -23.27
C SER A 122 5.43 37.98 -24.32
N PRO A 123 4.50 38.92 -24.11
CA PRO A 123 4.44 40.08 -24.98
C PRO A 123 5.80 40.75 -24.88
N ALA A 124 6.45 40.90 -26.02
CA ALA A 124 7.73 41.60 -26.12
C ALA A 124 7.58 42.98 -25.47
N PRO A 125 8.60 43.48 -24.74
CA PRO A 125 8.58 44.87 -24.31
C PRO A 125 8.67 45.72 -25.59
N GLU A 126 7.55 46.31 -25.97
CA GLU A 126 7.47 47.28 -27.04
C GLU A 126 8.08 48.59 -26.52
N LYS A 127 9.29 48.87 -27.02
CA LYS A 127 10.06 50.14 -27.06
C LYS A 127 9.97 51.12 -25.89
#